data_AF-N1RS93-F1
#
_entry.id   AF-N1RS93-F1
#
_cell.length_a   1.000
_cell.length_b   1.000
_cell.length_c   1.000
_cell.angle_alpha   90.00
_cell.angle_beta   90.00
_cell.angle_gamma   90.00
#
_symmetry.space_group_name_H-M   'P 1'
#
loop_
_entity.id
_entity.type
_entity.pdbx_description
1 polymer ?
#
loop_
_entity_poly.entity_id
_entity_poly.type
_entity_poly.pdbx_seq_one_letter_code
_entity_poly.pdbx_strand_id
1 'polypeptide(L)'
;MRAEKALKRYKDETIRVVSVLDKALSGREYLVGDKCTFADLAFVPWASLIPYIFGDDVADLQLDKKYPAYTAWYKATSDRASVQKMFRDSQAAMAAAA
;
A
#
# COMPACT_ATOMS: atom_id res chain seq x y z
N MET A 1 21.94 17.17 -1.55
CA MET A 1 22.77 15.94 -1.70
C MET A 1 22.61 14.84 -0.65
N ARG A 2 22.66 15.06 0.69
CA ARG A 2 22.41 13.94 1.66
C ARG A 2 20.92 13.54 1.74
N ALA A 3 20.03 14.53 1.72
CA ALA A 3 18.58 14.32 1.77
C ALA A 3 18.05 13.56 0.55
N GLU A 4 18.51 13.89 -0.67
CA GLU A 4 18.10 13.21 -1.91
C GLU A 4 18.52 11.73 -1.92
N LYS A 5 19.74 11.41 -1.44
CA LYS A 5 20.19 10.02 -1.31
C LYS A 5 19.34 9.23 -0.31
N ALA A 6 18.97 9.85 0.81
CA ALA A 6 18.08 9.22 1.78
C ALA A 6 16.68 9.01 1.19
N LEU A 7 16.12 10.01 0.50
CA LEU A 7 14.83 9.90 -0.17
C LEU A 7 14.82 8.75 -1.18
N LYS A 8 15.83 8.67 -2.06
CA LYS A 8 15.93 7.58 -3.03
C LYS A 8 16.00 6.23 -2.33
N ARG A 9 16.83 6.09 -1.29
CA ARG A 9 16.95 4.85 -0.51
C ARG A 9 15.60 4.38 0.03
N TYR A 10 14.81 5.27 0.61
CA TYR A 10 13.51 4.89 1.18
C TYR A 10 12.43 4.69 0.13
N LYS A 11 12.45 5.41 -1.00
CA LYS A 11 11.61 5.08 -2.17
C LYS A 11 11.93 3.67 -2.69
N ASP A 12 13.21 3.34 -2.88
CA ASP A 12 13.63 2.01 -3.32
C ASP A 12 13.18 0.92 -2.32
N GLU A 13 13.28 1.19 -1.01
CA GLU A 13 12.86 0.27 0.05
C GLU A 13 11.34 0.04 0.05
N THR A 14 10.53 1.07 -0.19
CA THR A 14 9.07 0.91 -0.34
C THR A 14 8.75 -0.04 -1.50
N ILE A 15 9.43 0.10 -2.64
CA ILE A 15 9.25 -0.82 -3.78
C ILE A 15 9.72 -2.24 -3.44
N ARG A 16 10.80 -2.38 -2.67
CA ARG A 16 11.26 -3.69 -2.18
C ARG A 16 10.18 -4.37 -1.32
N VAL A 17 9.53 -3.63 -0.41
CA VAL A 17 8.44 -4.16 0.41
C VAL A 17 7.24 -4.57 -0.44
N VAL A 18 6.82 -3.73 -1.40
CA VAL A 18 5.77 -4.09 -2.37
C VAL A 18 6.09 -5.40 -3.09
N SER A 19 7.33 -5.56 -3.56
CA SER A 19 7.78 -6.80 -4.21
C SER A 19 7.74 -8.03 -3.30
N VAL A 20 8.05 -7.87 -2.01
CA VAL A 20 7.96 -8.98 -1.04
C VAL A 20 6.51 -9.38 -0.82
N LEU A 21 5.60 -8.41 -0.66
CA LEU A 21 4.17 -8.68 -0.50
C LEU A 21 3.59 -9.35 -1.74
N ASP A 22 3.90 -8.84 -2.94
CA ASP A 22 3.47 -9.44 -4.20
C ASP A 22 3.89 -10.92 -4.31
N LYS A 23 5.15 -11.21 -3.98
CA LYS A 23 5.66 -12.60 -3.97
C LYS A 23 4.93 -13.46 -2.93
N ALA A 24 4.67 -12.94 -1.73
CA ALA A 24 3.97 -13.66 -0.68
C ALA A 24 2.50 -13.95 -1.03
N LEU A 25 1.88 -13.04 -1.80
CA LEU A 25 0.50 -13.11 -2.28
C LEU A 25 0.38 -13.84 -3.62
N SER A 26 1.49 -14.28 -4.22
CA SER A 26 1.45 -15.03 -5.47
C SER A 26 0.66 -16.33 -5.28
N GLY A 27 -0.49 -16.42 -5.97
CA GLY A 27 -1.43 -17.54 -5.84
C GLY A 27 -2.27 -17.54 -4.56
N ARG A 28 -2.33 -16.43 -3.82
CA ARG A 28 -3.11 -16.27 -2.58
C ARG A 28 -3.90 -14.97 -2.59
N GLU A 29 -5.09 -14.99 -1.99
CA GLU A 29 -5.91 -13.78 -1.86
C GLU A 29 -5.49 -12.93 -0.65
N TYR A 30 -5.02 -13.57 0.42
CA TYR A 30 -4.65 -12.94 1.69
C TYR A 30 -3.29 -13.44 2.20
N LEU A 31 -2.68 -12.68 3.11
CA LEU A 31 -1.36 -13.00 3.65
C LEU A 31 -1.33 -14.29 4.47
N VAL A 32 -2.44 -14.64 5.12
CA VAL A 32 -2.55 -15.82 5.99
C VAL A 32 -3.89 -16.53 5.75
N GLY A 33 -3.82 -17.80 5.33
CA GLY A 33 -5.01 -18.63 5.10
C GLY A 33 -5.84 -18.16 3.91
N ASP A 34 -7.15 -18.33 4.02
CA ASP A 34 -8.16 -18.13 2.97
C ASP A 34 -9.11 -16.95 3.27
N LYS A 35 -8.76 -16.09 4.22
CA LYS A 35 -9.57 -14.93 4.60
C LYS A 35 -8.73 -13.72 4.98
N CYS A 36 -9.31 -12.54 4.85
CA CYS A 36 -8.72 -11.31 5.36
C CYS A 36 -8.55 -11.38 6.88
N THR A 37 -7.34 -11.17 7.36
CA THR A 37 -7.00 -11.15 8.79
C THR A 37 -6.38 -9.82 9.20
N PHE A 38 -6.04 -9.69 10.47
CA PHE A 38 -5.25 -8.56 10.96
C PHE A 38 -3.93 -8.39 10.19
N ALA A 39 -3.30 -9.47 9.74
CA ALA A 39 -2.06 -9.40 8.99
C ALA A 39 -2.22 -8.55 7.72
N ASP A 40 -3.34 -8.70 7.00
CA ASP A 40 -3.64 -7.88 5.82
C ASP A 40 -3.91 -6.43 6.20
N LEU A 41 -4.79 -6.22 7.17
CA LEU A 41 -5.25 -4.90 7.56
C LEU A 41 -4.13 -4.01 8.12
N ALA A 42 -3.10 -4.61 8.73
CA ALA A 42 -1.94 -3.87 9.24
C ALA A 42 -1.14 -3.15 8.13
N PHE A 43 -1.16 -3.66 6.89
CA PHE A 43 -0.43 -3.07 5.76
C PHE A 43 -1.26 -2.06 4.96
N VAL A 44 -2.60 -2.13 5.01
CA VAL A 44 -3.49 -1.32 4.17
C VAL A 44 -3.27 0.21 4.34
N PRO A 45 -3.14 0.76 5.56
CA PRO A 45 -2.88 2.20 5.71
C PRO A 45 -1.56 2.62 5.06
N TRP A 46 -0.51 1.80 5.18
CA TRP A 46 0.79 2.09 4.55
C TRP A 46 0.73 2.01 3.04
N ALA A 47 0.03 1.00 2.50
CA ALA A 47 -0.20 0.85 1.06
C ALA A 47 -0.93 2.06 0.46
N SER A 48 -1.90 2.64 1.18
CA SER A 48 -2.64 3.83 0.73
C SER A 48 -1.78 5.10 0.60
N LEU A 49 -0.61 5.14 1.24
CA LEU A 49 0.29 6.28 1.19
C LEU A 49 1.25 6.25 0.00
N ILE A 50 1.30 5.16 -0.78
CA ILE A 50 2.20 5.06 -1.94
C ILE A 50 2.01 6.23 -2.94
N PRO A 51 0.79 6.62 -3.34
CA PRO A 51 0.61 7.78 -4.22
C PRO A 51 1.16 9.07 -3.64
N TYR A 52 1.05 9.26 -2.32
CA TYR A 52 1.60 10.43 -1.64
C TYR A 52 3.13 10.41 -1.55
N ILE A 53 3.74 9.24 -1.29
CA ILE A 53 5.20 9.09 -1.18
C ILE A 53 5.90 9.31 -2.53
N PHE A 54 5.29 8.83 -3.61
CA PHE A 54 5.88 8.90 -4.95
C PHE A 54 5.42 10.11 -5.76
N GLY A 55 4.28 10.72 -5.42
CA GLY A 55 3.75 11.88 -6.13
C GLY A 55 3.56 11.57 -7.61
N ASP A 56 4.05 12.46 -8.47
CA ASP A 56 3.96 12.32 -9.93
C ASP A 56 4.66 11.06 -10.46
N ASP A 57 5.68 10.56 -9.75
CA ASP A 57 6.42 9.35 -10.14
C ASP A 57 5.61 8.05 -9.95
N VAL A 58 4.43 8.10 -9.31
CA VAL A 58 3.67 6.88 -8.97
C VAL A 58 3.28 6.08 -10.22
N ALA A 59 3.01 6.76 -11.33
CA ALA A 59 2.65 6.12 -12.59
C ALA A 59 3.80 5.26 -13.15
N ASP A 60 5.05 5.70 -12.97
CA ASP A 60 6.25 5.00 -13.46
C ASP A 60 6.51 3.68 -12.73
N LEU A 61 5.96 3.54 -11.52
CA LEU A 61 6.01 2.29 -10.77
C LEU A 61 5.29 1.16 -11.52
N GLN A 62 4.23 1.47 -12.28
CA GLN A 62 3.42 0.50 -13.02
C GLN A 62 2.98 -0.67 -12.13
N LEU A 63 2.45 -0.37 -10.94
CA LEU A 63 2.18 -1.36 -9.89
C LEU A 63 1.31 -2.52 -10.38
N ASP A 64 0.24 -2.23 -11.13
CA ASP A 64 -0.66 -3.27 -11.65
C ASP A 64 0.03 -4.26 -12.60
N LYS A 65 1.06 -3.80 -13.31
CA LYS A 65 1.81 -4.63 -14.27
C LYS A 65 2.96 -5.38 -13.60
N LYS A 66 3.69 -4.72 -12.70
CA LYS A 66 4.89 -5.30 -12.07
C LYS A 66 4.58 -6.13 -10.82
N TYR A 67 3.49 -5.81 -10.12
CA TYR A 67 3.11 -6.42 -8.84
C TYR A 67 1.60 -6.74 -8.80
N PRO A 68 1.10 -7.58 -9.72
CA PRO A 68 -0.33 -7.82 -9.90
C PRO A 68 -1.00 -8.50 -8.70
N ALA A 69 -0.29 -9.34 -7.95
CA ALA A 69 -0.86 -9.99 -6.76
C ALA A 69 -1.00 -8.99 -5.62
N TYR A 70 -0.01 -8.12 -5.43
CA TYR A 70 -0.09 -7.00 -4.49
C TYR A 70 -1.25 -6.05 -4.82
N THR A 71 -1.42 -5.65 -6.08
CA THR A 71 -2.49 -4.70 -6.43
C THR A 71 -3.88 -5.32 -6.31
N ALA A 72 -4.04 -6.60 -6.69
CA ALA A 72 -5.28 -7.34 -6.48
C ALA A 72 -5.64 -7.43 -4.97
N TRP A 73 -4.67 -7.79 -4.14
CA TRP A 73 -4.83 -7.84 -2.68
C TRP A 73 -5.17 -6.47 -2.09
N TYR A 74 -4.47 -5.41 -2.49
CA TYR A 74 -4.73 -4.06 -1.99
C TYR A 74 -6.13 -3.59 -2.37
N LYS A 75 -6.58 -3.88 -3.59
CA LYS A 75 -7.96 -3.60 -4.02
C LYS A 75 -8.98 -4.37 -3.18
N ALA A 76 -8.84 -5.69 -3.06
CA ALA A 76 -9.78 -6.53 -2.33
C ALA A 76 -9.89 -6.14 -0.85
N THR A 77 -8.77 -5.81 -0.20
CA THR A 77 -8.74 -5.37 1.20
C THR A 77 -9.28 -3.95 1.36
N SER A 78 -8.99 -3.05 0.42
CA SER A 78 -9.48 -1.67 0.43
C SER A 78 -10.97 -1.56 0.17
N ASP A 79 -11.56 -2.43 -0.65
CA ASP A 79 -13.00 -2.41 -0.97
C ASP A 79 -13.90 -2.78 0.23
N ARG A 80 -13.33 -3.27 1.33
CA ARG A 80 -14.07 -3.62 2.55
C ARG A 80 -14.69 -2.38 3.19
N ALA A 81 -15.98 -2.45 3.55
CA ALA A 81 -16.70 -1.32 4.15
C ALA A 81 -16.03 -0.75 5.41
N SER A 82 -15.43 -1.60 6.26
CA SER A 82 -14.70 -1.18 7.46
C SER A 82 -13.44 -0.39 7.13
N VAL A 83 -12.73 -0.76 6.06
CA VAL A 83 -11.50 -0.10 5.62
C VAL A 83 -11.84 1.24 4.95
N GLN A 84 -12.88 1.27 4.12
CA GLN A 84 -13.40 2.51 3.56
C GLN A 84 -13.86 3.48 4.65
N LYS A 85 -14.47 2.98 5.73
CA LYS A 85 -14.82 3.81 6.90
C LYS A 85 -13.56 4.38 7.56
N MET A 86 -12.54 3.54 7.81
CA MET A 86 -11.25 3.99 8.37
C MET A 86 -10.63 5.11 7.53
N PHE A 87 -10.61 5.00 6.20
CA PHE A 87 -10.08 6.06 5.34
C PHE A 87 -10.86 7.37 5.46
N ARG A 88 -12.19 7.31 5.46
CA ARG A 88 -13.04 8.50 5.65
C ARG A 88 -12.82 9.17 7.01
N ASP A 89 -12.79 8.37 8.09
CA ASP A 89 -12.57 8.88 9.44
C ASP A 89 -11.19 9.54 9.57
N SER A 90 -10.15 8.90 9.01
CA SER A 90 -8.78 9.43 8.99
C SER A 90 -8.70 10.74 8.21
N GLN A 91 -9.33 10.81 7.03
CA GLN A 91 -9.40 12.03 6.23
C GLN A 91 -10.12 13.17 6.97
N ALA A 92 -11.24 12.87 7.62
CA ALA A 92 -12.00 13.86 8.40
C ALA A 92 -11.18 14.38 9.59
N ALA A 93 -10.46 13.49 10.30
CA ALA A 93 -9.60 13.87 11.41
C ALA A 93 -8.42 14.74 10.97
N MET A 94 -7.77 14.42 9.84
CA MET A 94 -6.69 15.25 9.29
C MET A 94 -7.19 16.63 8.85
N ALA A 95 -8.37 16.71 8.24
CA ALA A 95 -8.96 17.99 7.84
C ALA A 95 -9.34 18.88 9.03
N ALA A 96 -9.78 18.29 10.14
CA ALA A 96 -10.11 19.03 11.37
C ALA A 96 -8.87 19.52 12.14
N ALA A 97 -7.70 18.95 11.87
CA ALA A 97 -6.44 19.29 12.53
C ALA A 97 -5.56 20.29 11.72
N ALA A 98 -6.00 20.65 10.51
CA ALA A 98 -5.35 21.62 9.61
C ALA A 98 -5.90 23.03 9.84
#